data_AF-A0A7C6TNC5-F1
#
_entry.id   AF-A0A7C6TNC5-F1
#
_cell.length_a   1.000
_cell.length_b   1.000
_cell.length_c   1.000
_cell.angle_alpha   90.00
_cell.angle_beta   90.00
_cell.angle_gamma   90.00
#
_symmetry.space_group_name_H-M   'P 1'
#
loop_
_entity.id
_entity.type
_entity.pdbx_description
1 polymer ?
#
loop_
_entity_poly.entity_id
_entity_poly.type
_entity_poly.pdbx_seq_one_letter_code
_entity_poly.pdbx_strand_id
1 'polypeptide(L)'
;MNKIRRKITVSRFFQVLAYFLSFPLLVFLIWNGSRVLRDDQSVSKLMGWLPVLIGLGMLVLVGLIQLILRGALKKNRFARASIVGLITAVLLAGSVIVLDTAGKARYEKTAEEVKTENETELPRYELLATNFNDEIKYHSDMIEEWVERYNLNSYVGMNKGGANTDGVENIEENGVFYKPNGMYGDGYVFGVEDVRKILHDYYVIGEKIAKNEIEGLDNELMLSADELLKEELLMLETDPTSDWNKYKEGALESSISIEGFKYIVSSTEYEDAYGEDGTATKYYITPKRLDEILGRLGESLSIENTPEFQGLIDLVSGFIGEGEGLVAAIGQILADLPEMLNADLTLQKLVDYINNENLWSDTLKPLLGEEVLGVDVEDTLTTDFVYKLLANLSYYQSSTTYPIMYFIENQALKDYAYAKYYGQKHGAIVGSLLIPNSAPSDANLQYVGKITLDSKGSLAPTEDQVKYELIYFDNYDKFGKTLYPLLIARSYILKFGALAFFCLMLSYAFTQLIDNNFKKLRPIEEA
;
A
#
# COMPACT_ATOMS: atom_id res chain seq x y z
N MET A 1 33.35 45.67 -41.39
CA MET A 1 33.12 44.22 -41.16
C MET A 1 32.85 43.83 -39.69
N ASN A 2 33.62 44.28 -38.69
CA ASN A 2 33.42 43.87 -37.27
C ASN A 2 32.02 44.15 -36.68
N LYS A 3 31.39 45.29 -37.02
CA LYS A 3 30.03 45.62 -36.55
C LYS A 3 28.97 44.62 -37.05
N ILE A 4 29.09 44.11 -38.28
CA ILE A 4 28.12 43.16 -38.86
C ILE A 4 28.28 41.77 -38.22
N ARG A 5 29.52 41.30 -38.04
CA ARG A 5 29.81 40.04 -37.33
C ARG A 5 29.29 40.09 -35.89
N ARG A 6 29.51 41.20 -35.16
CA ARG A 6 28.96 41.39 -33.80
C ARG A 6 27.43 41.33 -33.79
N LYS A 7 26.74 41.98 -34.75
CA LYS A 7 25.28 41.90 -34.88
C LYS A 7 24.80 40.46 -35.09
N ILE A 8 25.46 39.68 -35.95
CA ILE A 8 25.13 38.26 -36.16
C ILE A 8 25.26 37.45 -34.87
N THR A 9 26.36 37.61 -34.13
CA THR A 9 26.57 36.89 -32.86
C THR A 9 25.49 37.23 -31.84
N VAL A 10 25.17 38.52 -31.66
CA VAL A 10 24.12 38.97 -30.75
C VAL A 10 22.74 38.43 -31.17
N SER A 11 22.43 38.45 -32.46
CA SER A 11 21.16 37.91 -32.96
C SER A 11 21.07 36.38 -32.81
N ARG A 12 22.17 35.64 -32.93
CA ARG A 12 22.20 34.20 -32.65
C ARG A 12 21.92 33.91 -31.18
N PHE A 13 22.51 34.68 -30.28
CA PHE A 13 22.24 34.57 -28.85
C PHE A 13 20.73 34.75 -28.56
N PHE A 14 20.13 35.83 -29.06
CA PHE A 14 18.70 36.07 -28.87
C PHE A 14 17.79 35.07 -29.59
N GLN A 15 18.20 34.54 -30.76
CA GLN A 15 17.48 33.46 -31.44
C GLN A 15 17.38 32.20 -30.58
N VAL A 16 18.51 31.77 -30.01
CA VAL A 16 18.58 30.58 -29.15
C VAL A 16 17.79 30.80 -27.87
N LEU A 17 17.95 31.98 -27.24
CA LEU A 17 17.20 32.35 -26.04
C LEU A 17 15.69 32.34 -26.31
N ALA A 18 15.25 32.95 -27.41
CA ALA A 18 13.84 32.98 -27.80
C ALA A 18 13.28 31.59 -28.10
N TYR A 19 14.09 30.70 -28.70
CA TYR A 19 13.67 29.31 -28.90
C TYR A 19 13.52 28.58 -27.56
N PHE A 20 14.45 28.75 -26.62
CA PHE A 20 14.37 28.14 -25.29
C PHE A 20 13.15 28.64 -24.48
N LEU A 21 12.90 29.96 -24.51
CA LEU A 21 11.75 30.60 -23.87
C LEU A 21 10.40 30.25 -24.53
N SER A 22 10.40 29.46 -25.61
CA SER A 22 9.17 29.00 -26.28
C SER A 22 8.60 27.71 -25.65
N PHE A 23 8.39 26.67 -26.46
CA PHE A 23 7.90 25.37 -26.01
C PHE A 23 8.78 24.66 -24.97
N PRO A 24 10.13 24.73 -25.01
CA PRO A 24 10.95 24.12 -23.97
C PRO A 24 10.67 24.67 -22.56
N LEU A 25 10.54 26.00 -22.43
CA LEU A 25 10.14 26.61 -21.17
C LEU A 25 8.70 26.22 -20.78
N LEU A 26 7.76 26.18 -21.72
CA LEU A 26 6.39 25.73 -21.44
C LEU A 26 6.37 24.30 -20.87
N VAL A 27 7.11 23.37 -21.48
CA VAL A 27 7.26 22.00 -20.97
C VAL A 27 7.86 21.98 -19.57
N PHE A 28 8.91 22.77 -19.33
CA PHE A 28 9.52 22.88 -18.01
C PHE A 28 8.55 23.42 -16.95
N LEU A 29 7.73 24.41 -17.30
CA LEU A 29 6.71 24.97 -16.40
C LEU A 29 5.61 23.94 -16.10
N ILE A 30 5.14 23.21 -17.12
CA ILE A 30 4.17 22.10 -16.92
C ILE A 30 4.79 21.00 -16.05
N TRP A 31 6.07 20.68 -16.26
CA TRP A 31 6.79 19.70 -15.45
C TRP A 31 6.88 20.13 -13.99
N ASN A 32 7.22 21.39 -13.70
CA ASN A 32 7.20 21.90 -12.33
C ASN A 32 5.79 21.95 -11.74
N GLY A 33 4.79 22.36 -12.52
CA GLY A 33 3.40 22.42 -12.07
C GLY A 33 2.76 21.07 -11.80
N SER A 34 3.17 20.03 -12.53
CA SER A 34 2.71 18.65 -12.34
C SER A 34 3.40 17.93 -11.18
N ARG A 35 4.33 18.57 -10.45
CA ARG A 35 4.97 17.95 -9.27
C ARG A 35 3.95 17.38 -8.29
N VAL A 36 2.89 18.13 -8.01
CA VAL A 36 1.83 17.69 -7.10
C VAL A 36 1.21 16.34 -7.51
N LEU A 37 1.10 16.04 -8.81
CA LEU A 37 0.62 14.73 -9.29
C LEU A 37 1.72 13.68 -9.46
N ARG A 38 2.96 14.11 -9.69
CA ARG A 38 4.10 13.20 -9.90
C ARG A 38 4.68 12.68 -8.59
N ASP A 39 4.52 13.46 -7.54
CA ASP A 39 4.97 13.15 -6.19
C ASP A 39 3.84 12.51 -5.35
N ASP A 40 2.58 12.63 -5.80
CA ASP A 40 1.42 11.94 -5.22
C ASP A 40 1.48 10.43 -5.50
N GLN A 41 1.44 9.65 -4.43
CA GLN A 41 1.57 8.19 -4.47
C GLN A 41 0.30 7.49 -4.97
N SER A 42 -0.85 8.17 -4.95
CA SER A 42 -2.14 7.66 -5.46
C SER A 42 -2.24 7.67 -6.98
N VAL A 43 -1.44 8.53 -7.61
CA VAL A 43 -1.50 8.77 -9.04
C VAL A 43 -0.52 7.85 -9.74
N SER A 44 -1.02 7.06 -10.70
CA SER A 44 -0.13 6.23 -11.51
C SER A 44 0.93 7.09 -12.21
N LYS A 45 2.15 6.55 -12.35
CA LYS A 45 3.26 7.26 -13.01
C LYS A 45 2.85 7.84 -14.37
N LEU A 46 2.07 7.10 -15.15
CA LEU A 46 1.58 7.59 -16.45
C LEU A 46 0.74 8.86 -16.31
N MET A 47 -0.20 8.88 -15.36
CA MET A 47 -1.11 10.01 -15.16
C MET A 47 -0.40 11.23 -14.56
N GLY A 48 0.55 11.02 -13.65
CA GLY A 48 1.39 12.11 -13.13
C GLY A 48 2.23 12.77 -14.23
N TRP A 49 2.69 12.00 -15.22
CA TRP A 49 3.46 12.51 -16.36
C TRP A 49 2.62 12.98 -17.55
N LEU A 50 1.33 12.66 -17.59
CA LEU A 50 0.43 13.03 -18.68
C LEU A 50 0.47 14.52 -19.06
N PRO A 51 0.50 15.49 -18.12
CA PRO A 51 0.56 16.91 -18.47
C PRO A 51 1.85 17.22 -19.25
N VAL A 52 2.97 16.64 -18.81
CA VAL A 52 4.29 16.83 -19.44
C VAL A 52 4.32 16.19 -20.82
N LEU A 53 3.71 15.02 -20.98
CA LEU A 53 3.59 14.34 -22.27
C LEU A 53 2.78 15.17 -23.27
N ILE A 54 1.70 15.83 -22.83
CA ILE A 54 0.94 16.77 -23.68
C ILE A 54 1.85 17.92 -24.15
N GLY A 55 2.56 18.56 -23.22
CA GLY A 55 3.49 19.64 -23.56
C GLY A 55 4.61 19.20 -24.52
N LEU A 56 5.22 18.04 -24.27
CA LEU A 56 6.24 17.44 -25.13
C LEU A 56 5.67 17.08 -26.51
N GLY A 57 4.46 16.55 -26.56
CA GLY A 57 3.75 16.26 -27.81
C GLY A 57 3.59 17.51 -28.68
N MET A 58 3.23 18.65 -28.08
CA MET A 58 3.15 19.92 -28.80
C MET A 58 4.52 20.37 -29.32
N LEU A 59 5.57 20.28 -28.50
CA LEU A 59 6.95 20.62 -28.88
C LEU A 59 7.42 19.77 -30.08
N VAL A 60 7.22 18.45 -30.01
CA VAL A 60 7.60 17.50 -31.06
C VAL A 60 6.82 17.77 -32.34
N LEU A 61 5.50 17.96 -32.24
CA LEU A 61 4.64 18.23 -33.40
C LEU A 61 5.06 19.51 -34.12
N VAL A 62 5.27 20.59 -33.37
CA VAL A 62 5.77 21.86 -33.92
C VAL A 62 7.16 21.66 -34.54
N GLY A 63 8.06 20.92 -33.90
CA GLY A 63 9.38 20.59 -34.44
C GLY A 63 9.32 19.83 -35.78
N LEU A 64 8.46 18.83 -35.88
CA LEU A 64 8.26 18.05 -37.11
C LEU A 64 7.72 18.92 -38.24
N ILE A 65 6.74 19.78 -37.96
CA ILE A 65 6.19 20.72 -38.95
C ILE A 65 7.29 21.66 -39.45
N GLN A 66 8.14 22.18 -38.56
CA GLN A 66 9.26 23.03 -38.95
C GLN A 66 10.25 22.30 -39.87
N LEU A 67 10.54 21.03 -39.60
CA LEU A 67 11.40 20.19 -40.45
C LEU A 67 10.79 19.96 -41.83
N ILE A 68 9.51 19.57 -41.89
CA ILE A 68 8.77 19.35 -43.14
C ILE A 68 8.75 20.62 -43.98
N LEU A 69 8.39 21.76 -43.39
CA LEU A 69 8.33 23.05 -44.09
C LEU A 69 9.72 23.54 -44.52
N ARG A 70 10.77 23.21 -43.77
CA ARG A 70 12.16 23.50 -44.19
C ARG A 70 12.52 22.73 -45.47
N GLY A 71 12.06 21.49 -45.60
CA GLY A 71 12.23 20.66 -46.79
C GLY A 71 11.39 21.14 -47.99
N ALA A 72 10.11 21.44 -47.77
CA ALA A 72 9.16 21.81 -48.82
C ALA A 72 9.31 23.27 -49.31
N LEU A 73 9.55 24.22 -48.40
CA LEU A 73 9.61 25.65 -48.70
C LEU A 73 11.03 26.21 -48.50
N LYS A 74 12.03 25.60 -49.17
CA LYS A 74 13.46 25.94 -49.02
C LYS A 74 13.75 27.44 -49.17
N LYS A 75 13.11 28.11 -50.15
CA LYS A 75 13.37 29.51 -50.52
C LYS A 75 12.44 30.52 -49.85
N ASN A 76 11.17 30.16 -49.57
CA ASN A 76 10.17 31.10 -49.04
C ASN A 76 10.09 31.05 -47.50
N ARG A 77 11.02 31.76 -46.85
CA ARG A 77 11.18 31.74 -45.38
C ARG A 77 10.07 32.45 -44.62
N PHE A 78 9.49 33.50 -45.23
CA PHE A 78 8.35 34.21 -44.66
C PHE A 78 7.13 33.27 -44.61
N ALA A 79 6.82 32.59 -45.72
CA ALA A 79 5.74 31.60 -45.75
C ALA A 79 5.92 30.49 -44.70
N ARG A 80 7.15 29.99 -44.50
CA ARG A 80 7.43 29.02 -43.43
C ARG A 80 7.10 29.58 -42.05
N ALA A 81 7.58 30.78 -41.71
CA ALA A 81 7.33 31.39 -40.42
C ALA A 81 5.83 31.65 -40.21
N SER A 82 5.11 32.11 -41.24
CA SER A 82 3.66 32.34 -41.18
C SER A 82 2.87 31.05 -40.98
N ILE A 83 3.22 29.95 -41.68
CA ILE A 83 2.54 28.66 -41.53
C ILE A 83 2.83 28.06 -40.15
N VAL A 84 4.08 28.07 -39.70
CA VAL A 84 4.46 27.59 -38.36
C VAL A 84 3.74 28.40 -37.29
N GLY A 85 3.69 29.72 -37.43
CA GLY A 85 2.96 30.60 -36.52
C GLY A 85 1.47 30.26 -36.49
N LEU A 86 0.81 30.15 -37.64
CA LEU A 86 -0.60 29.80 -37.73
C LEU A 86 -0.90 28.45 -37.06
N ILE A 87 -0.13 27.41 -37.38
CA ILE A 87 -0.35 26.08 -36.79
C ILE A 87 -0.06 26.12 -35.28
N THR A 88 0.96 26.83 -34.84
CA THR A 88 1.26 26.99 -33.41
C THR A 88 0.10 27.67 -32.67
N ALA A 89 -0.46 28.73 -33.24
CA ALA A 89 -1.63 29.42 -32.67
C ALA A 89 -2.85 28.50 -32.62
N VAL A 90 -3.12 27.75 -33.70
CA VAL A 90 -4.20 26.74 -33.75
C VAL A 90 -3.97 25.63 -32.73
N LEU A 91 -2.74 25.14 -32.56
CA LEU A 91 -2.43 24.11 -31.57
C LEU A 91 -2.64 24.60 -30.15
N LEU A 92 -2.16 25.80 -29.81
CA LEU A 92 -2.32 26.36 -28.46
C LEU A 92 -3.80 26.64 -28.15
N ALA A 93 -4.49 27.38 -29.01
CA ALA A 93 -5.90 27.71 -28.82
C ALA A 93 -6.80 26.46 -28.91
N GLY A 94 -6.57 25.61 -29.91
CA GLY A 94 -7.30 24.38 -30.13
C GLY A 94 -7.15 23.38 -28.99
N SER A 95 -5.97 23.25 -28.40
CA SER A 95 -5.76 22.38 -27.23
C SER A 95 -6.61 22.84 -26.05
N VAL A 96 -6.66 24.14 -25.76
CA VAL A 96 -7.49 24.69 -24.69
C VAL A 96 -8.99 24.45 -24.98
N ILE A 97 -9.44 24.73 -26.20
CA ILE A 97 -10.85 24.56 -26.60
C ILE A 97 -11.27 23.09 -26.48
N VAL A 98 -10.43 22.15 -26.93
CA VAL A 98 -10.71 20.71 -26.83
C VAL A 98 -10.76 20.28 -25.37
N LEU A 99 -9.80 20.72 -24.55
CA LEU A 99 -9.79 20.41 -23.12
C LEU A 99 -11.02 20.97 -22.40
N ASP A 100 -11.47 22.17 -22.74
CA ASP A 100 -12.68 22.75 -22.16
C ASP A 100 -13.96 22.09 -22.66
N THR A 101 -14.07 21.77 -23.94
CA THR A 101 -15.32 21.24 -24.48
C THR A 101 -15.48 19.76 -24.14
N ALA A 102 -14.45 18.96 -24.41
CA ALA A 102 -14.49 17.52 -24.16
C ALA A 102 -14.31 17.19 -22.67
N GLY A 103 -13.42 17.91 -21.97
CA GLY A 103 -13.21 17.75 -20.54
C GLY A 103 -14.46 18.09 -19.73
N LYS A 104 -15.12 19.21 -20.05
CA LYS A 104 -16.39 19.60 -19.42
C LYS A 104 -17.49 18.57 -19.66
N ALA A 105 -17.72 18.16 -20.91
CA ALA A 105 -18.77 17.20 -21.23
C ALA A 105 -18.57 15.85 -20.49
N ARG A 106 -17.31 15.39 -20.39
CA ARG A 106 -17.00 14.18 -19.63
C ARG A 106 -17.21 14.37 -18.13
N TYR A 107 -16.77 15.50 -17.58
CA TYR A 107 -16.96 15.82 -16.17
C TYR A 107 -18.44 15.93 -15.79
N GLU A 108 -19.25 16.63 -16.59
CA GLU A 108 -20.68 16.79 -16.32
C GLU A 108 -21.43 15.45 -16.35
N LYS A 109 -21.04 14.53 -17.26
CA LYS A 109 -21.57 13.17 -17.26
C LYS A 109 -21.24 12.43 -15.95
N THR A 110 -19.97 12.48 -15.53
CA THR A 110 -19.54 11.82 -14.29
C THR A 110 -20.15 12.48 -13.04
N ALA A 111 -20.36 13.79 -13.05
CA ALA A 111 -21.03 14.50 -11.96
C ALA A 111 -22.50 14.08 -11.83
N GLU A 112 -23.19 13.86 -12.94
CA GLU A 112 -24.57 13.34 -12.93
C GLU A 112 -24.63 11.88 -12.45
N GLU A 113 -23.66 11.05 -12.87
CA GLU A 113 -23.50 9.66 -12.38
C GLU A 113 -23.29 9.64 -10.86
N VAL A 114 -22.34 10.44 -10.35
CA VAL A 114 -22.07 10.56 -8.90
C VAL A 114 -23.30 11.04 -8.14
N LYS A 115 -23.98 12.08 -8.62
CA LYS A 115 -25.21 12.57 -8.00
C LYS A 115 -26.31 11.50 -7.94
N THR A 116 -26.40 10.65 -8.96
CA THR A 116 -27.38 9.55 -9.02
C THR A 116 -27.00 8.40 -8.07
N GLU A 117 -25.71 8.10 -7.95
CA GLU A 117 -25.21 6.94 -7.20
C GLU A 117 -25.14 7.17 -5.69
N ASN A 118 -24.77 8.38 -5.24
CA ASN A 118 -24.52 8.66 -3.82
C ASN A 118 -25.02 10.03 -3.36
N GLU A 119 -25.93 10.66 -4.11
CA GLU A 119 -26.56 11.96 -3.80
C GLU A 119 -25.58 13.12 -3.59
N THR A 120 -24.31 12.95 -4.00
CA THR A 120 -23.28 13.97 -3.83
C THR A 120 -23.30 14.96 -4.98
N GLU A 121 -23.48 16.25 -4.68
CA GLU A 121 -23.33 17.31 -5.68
C GLU A 121 -21.87 17.73 -5.82
N LEU A 122 -21.27 17.38 -6.96
CA LEU A 122 -19.92 17.83 -7.29
C LEU A 122 -19.90 19.32 -7.71
N PRO A 123 -18.78 20.04 -7.48
CA PRO A 123 -18.60 21.42 -7.94
C PRO A 123 -18.85 21.57 -9.44
N ARG A 124 -19.26 22.77 -9.88
CA ARG A 124 -19.33 23.06 -11.33
C ARG A 124 -17.94 23.00 -11.96
N TYR A 125 -17.88 22.54 -13.22
CA TYR A 125 -16.63 22.41 -13.97
C TYR A 125 -15.79 23.70 -13.95
N GLU A 126 -16.41 24.88 -14.07
CA GLU A 126 -15.70 26.15 -14.09
C GLU A 126 -14.99 26.45 -12.76
N LEU A 127 -15.61 26.08 -11.64
CA LEU A 127 -15.03 26.24 -10.31
C LEU A 127 -13.88 25.25 -10.15
N LEU A 128 -14.08 24.00 -10.53
CA LEU A 128 -13.05 22.96 -10.51
C LEU A 128 -11.85 23.35 -11.37
N ALA A 129 -12.06 23.82 -12.60
CA ALA A 129 -11.00 24.23 -13.53
C ALA A 129 -10.18 25.43 -13.02
N THR A 130 -10.72 26.18 -12.04
CA THR A 130 -10.03 27.30 -11.40
C THR A 130 -9.27 26.85 -10.15
N ASN A 131 -9.87 25.96 -9.35
CA ASN A 131 -9.39 25.59 -8.01
C ASN A 131 -8.76 24.18 -7.95
N PHE A 132 -8.58 23.49 -9.07
CA PHE A 132 -8.11 22.09 -9.08
C PHE A 132 -6.80 21.85 -8.33
N ASN A 133 -5.90 22.84 -8.23
CA ASN A 133 -4.66 22.68 -7.45
C ASN A 133 -4.95 22.50 -5.96
N ASP A 134 -5.95 23.22 -5.45
CA ASP A 134 -6.36 23.15 -4.05
C ASP A 134 -7.04 21.79 -3.79
N GLU A 135 -7.82 21.28 -4.75
CA GLU A 135 -8.44 19.94 -4.67
C GLU A 135 -7.41 18.80 -4.70
N ILE A 136 -6.40 18.87 -5.57
CA ILE A 136 -5.32 17.86 -5.58
C ILE A 136 -4.58 17.90 -4.26
N LYS A 137 -4.28 19.10 -3.75
CA LYS A 137 -3.59 19.25 -2.47
C LYS A 137 -4.44 18.67 -1.34
N TYR A 138 -5.74 19.01 -1.29
CA TYR A 138 -6.66 18.48 -0.29
C TYR A 138 -6.71 16.95 -0.32
N HIS A 139 -6.75 16.33 -1.50
CA HIS A 139 -6.67 14.87 -1.61
C HIS A 139 -5.35 14.29 -1.08
N SER A 140 -4.21 14.92 -1.40
CA SER A 140 -2.91 14.53 -0.87
C SER A 140 -2.84 14.64 0.66
N ASP A 141 -3.35 15.75 1.21
CA ASP A 141 -3.41 15.99 2.66
C ASP A 141 -4.32 14.93 3.33
N MET A 142 -5.46 14.58 2.72
CA MET A 142 -6.35 13.50 3.20
C MET A 142 -5.68 12.11 3.21
N ILE A 143 -4.86 11.80 2.19
CA ILE A 143 -4.07 10.56 2.14
C ILE A 143 -3.06 10.53 3.28
N GLU A 144 -2.32 11.62 3.49
CA GLU A 144 -1.34 11.74 4.57
C GLU A 144 -2.01 11.56 5.93
N GLU A 145 -3.17 12.20 6.15
CA GLU A 145 -3.96 12.03 7.36
C GLU A 145 -4.39 10.58 7.58
N TRP A 146 -4.82 9.86 6.55
CA TRP A 146 -5.18 8.44 6.66
C TRP A 146 -3.98 7.55 6.98
N VAL A 147 -2.84 7.81 6.33
CA VAL A 147 -1.59 7.08 6.56
C VAL A 147 -1.15 7.24 8.02
N GLU A 148 -1.23 8.45 8.57
CA GLU A 148 -0.89 8.71 9.96
C GLU A 148 -1.93 8.12 10.92
N ARG A 149 -3.22 8.41 10.70
CA ARG A 149 -4.32 8.02 11.58
C ARG A 149 -4.39 6.51 11.81
N TYR A 150 -4.24 5.74 10.74
CA TYR A 150 -4.36 4.27 10.76
C TYR A 150 -3.01 3.54 10.78
N ASN A 151 -1.89 4.26 10.93
CA ASN A 151 -0.53 3.71 10.91
C ASN A 151 -0.29 2.82 9.68
N LEU A 152 -0.46 3.39 8.50
CA LEU A 152 -0.33 2.69 7.22
C LEU A 152 1.08 2.82 6.65
N ASN A 153 1.39 1.98 5.67
CA ASN A 153 2.68 2.08 5.01
C ASN A 153 2.75 3.26 4.02
N SER A 154 1.80 3.32 3.10
CA SER A 154 1.74 4.29 2.00
C SER A 154 0.37 4.23 1.33
N TYR A 155 0.20 4.89 0.19
CA TYR A 155 -1.01 4.68 -0.62
C TYR A 155 -1.22 3.22 -1.02
N VAL A 156 -0.13 2.52 -1.36
CA VAL A 156 -0.12 1.09 -1.66
C VAL A 156 0.39 0.31 -0.45
N GLY A 157 -0.24 -0.83 -0.17
CA GLY A 157 0.25 -1.77 0.84
C GLY A 157 1.58 -2.39 0.41
N MET A 158 2.29 -2.96 1.37
CA MET A 158 3.51 -3.70 1.05
C MET A 158 3.73 -4.83 2.04
N ASN A 159 4.34 -5.91 1.56
CA ASN A 159 4.89 -6.91 2.45
C ASN A 159 6.26 -6.44 2.98
N LYS A 160 6.40 -6.30 4.30
CA LYS A 160 7.67 -5.99 4.97
C LYS A 160 8.42 -7.25 5.45
N GLY A 161 7.79 -8.42 5.36
CA GLY A 161 8.43 -9.71 5.63
C GLY A 161 9.31 -10.17 4.46
N GLY A 162 10.62 -10.30 4.70
CA GLY A 162 11.59 -10.76 3.69
C GLY A 162 11.63 -12.28 3.49
N ALA A 163 11.04 -13.06 4.40
CA ALA A 163 10.86 -14.49 4.32
C ALA A 163 9.58 -14.85 5.08
N ASN A 164 8.76 -15.76 4.52
CA ASN A 164 7.59 -16.22 5.24
C ASN A 164 8.05 -17.04 6.46
N THR A 165 7.75 -16.54 7.66
CA THR A 165 8.13 -17.14 8.94
C THR A 165 7.44 -18.48 9.18
N ASP A 166 6.30 -18.72 8.53
CA ASP A 166 5.57 -19.99 8.61
C ASP A 166 6.01 -21.02 7.54
N GLY A 167 6.90 -20.65 6.62
CA GLY A 167 7.46 -21.56 5.61
C GLY A 167 6.50 -21.96 4.49
N VAL A 168 5.33 -21.33 4.38
CA VAL A 168 4.37 -21.54 3.29
C VAL A 168 4.62 -20.50 2.19
N GLU A 169 4.40 -20.85 0.92
CA GLU A 169 4.50 -19.87 -0.16
C GLU A 169 3.27 -18.96 -0.16
N ASN A 170 3.50 -17.64 -0.09
CA ASN A 170 2.44 -16.67 -0.28
C ASN A 170 2.02 -16.62 -1.75
N ILE A 171 0.73 -16.38 -1.99
CA ILE A 171 0.15 -16.10 -3.30
C ILE A 171 0.18 -14.58 -3.49
N GLU A 172 0.80 -14.10 -4.56
CA GLU A 172 0.76 -12.68 -4.93
C GLU A 172 -0.37 -12.45 -5.93
N GLU A 173 -1.33 -11.60 -5.56
CA GLU A 173 -2.41 -11.17 -6.44
C GLU A 173 -2.49 -9.64 -6.43
N ASN A 174 -2.38 -9.02 -7.61
CA ASN A 174 -2.41 -7.55 -7.78
C ASN A 174 -1.40 -6.78 -6.88
N GLY A 175 -0.25 -7.39 -6.58
CA GLY A 175 0.78 -6.79 -5.71
C GLY A 175 0.50 -6.93 -4.21
N VAL A 176 -0.56 -7.66 -3.85
CA VAL A 176 -0.92 -8.00 -2.48
C VAL A 176 -0.53 -9.46 -2.21
N PHE A 177 0.07 -9.71 -1.05
CA PHE A 177 0.48 -11.05 -0.65
C PHE A 177 -0.62 -11.66 0.23
N TYR A 178 -1.07 -12.84 -0.15
CA TYR A 178 -2.03 -13.64 0.58
C TYR A 178 -1.41 -14.97 0.99
N LYS A 179 -1.82 -15.49 2.13
CA LYS A 179 -1.64 -16.90 2.47
C LYS A 179 -2.54 -17.75 1.57
N PRO A 180 -2.20 -19.03 1.32
CA PRO A 180 -3.06 -19.96 0.56
C PRO A 180 -4.51 -20.05 1.04
N ASN A 181 -4.76 -19.80 2.33
CA ASN A 181 -6.09 -19.77 2.91
C ASN A 181 -6.91 -18.48 2.64
N GLY A 182 -6.41 -17.58 1.79
CA GLY A 182 -7.07 -16.32 1.44
C GLY A 182 -6.90 -15.19 2.47
N MET A 183 -6.15 -15.41 3.56
CA MET A 183 -5.81 -14.34 4.50
C MET A 183 -4.65 -13.48 3.97
N TYR A 184 -4.50 -12.22 4.41
CA TYR A 184 -3.27 -11.46 4.11
C TYR A 184 -2.02 -12.20 4.61
N GLY A 185 -0.94 -12.08 3.84
CA GLY A 185 0.35 -12.70 4.10
C GLY A 185 1.03 -12.17 5.37
N ASP A 186 1.91 -12.99 5.95
CA ASP A 186 2.74 -12.57 7.09
C ASP A 186 3.55 -11.32 6.73
N GLY A 187 3.55 -10.32 7.61
CA GLY A 187 4.28 -9.07 7.43
C GLY A 187 3.67 -8.09 6.42
N TYR A 188 2.46 -8.38 5.91
CA TYR A 188 1.73 -7.42 5.09
C TYR A 188 1.28 -6.22 5.92
N VAL A 189 1.64 -5.02 5.46
CA VAL A 189 1.23 -3.75 6.06
C VAL A 189 0.28 -3.06 5.10
N PHE A 190 -0.90 -2.71 5.60
CA PHE A 190 -1.96 -2.08 4.82
C PHE A 190 -1.52 -0.75 4.18
N GLY A 191 -1.99 -0.53 2.96
CA GLY A 191 -2.04 0.78 2.31
C GLY A 191 -3.42 1.41 2.38
N VAL A 192 -3.55 2.61 1.81
CA VAL A 192 -4.82 3.36 1.79
C VAL A 192 -5.93 2.58 1.07
N GLU A 193 -5.63 1.92 -0.05
CA GLU A 193 -6.63 1.12 -0.78
C GLU A 193 -7.17 -0.07 0.04
N ASP A 194 -6.29 -0.76 0.78
CA ASP A 194 -6.70 -1.86 1.66
C ASP A 194 -7.66 -1.37 2.75
N VAL A 195 -7.30 -0.25 3.39
CA VAL A 195 -8.12 0.38 4.43
C VAL A 195 -9.44 0.87 3.86
N ARG A 196 -9.44 1.50 2.68
CA ARG A 196 -10.68 1.93 2.01
C ARG A 196 -11.63 0.76 1.83
N LYS A 197 -11.13 -0.38 1.31
CA LYS A 197 -11.93 -1.60 1.14
C LYS A 197 -12.46 -2.11 2.47
N ILE A 198 -11.60 -2.26 3.48
CA ILE A 198 -11.99 -2.77 4.80
C ILE A 198 -13.05 -1.87 5.45
N LEU A 199 -12.85 -0.56 5.44
CA LEU A 199 -13.80 0.38 6.04
C LEU A 199 -15.11 0.45 5.25
N HIS A 200 -15.06 0.35 3.92
CA HIS A 200 -16.26 0.26 3.08
C HIS A 200 -17.06 -1.01 3.40
N ASP A 201 -16.42 -2.16 3.41
CA ASP A 201 -17.07 -3.44 3.66
C ASP A 201 -17.63 -3.52 5.09
N TYR A 202 -16.99 -2.85 6.06
CA TYR A 202 -17.53 -2.77 7.40
C TYR A 202 -18.69 -1.78 7.53
N TYR A 203 -18.49 -0.50 7.18
CA TYR A 203 -19.49 0.55 7.46
C TYR A 203 -20.58 0.65 6.40
N VAL A 204 -20.25 0.49 5.11
CA VAL A 204 -21.21 0.68 4.01
C VAL A 204 -21.96 -0.61 3.72
N ILE A 205 -21.26 -1.73 3.55
CA ILE A 205 -21.93 -3.02 3.36
C ILE A 205 -22.67 -3.44 4.63
N GLY A 206 -22.09 -3.23 5.82
CA GLY A 206 -22.78 -3.48 7.09
C GLY A 206 -24.09 -2.69 7.23
N GLU A 207 -24.12 -1.42 6.83
CA GLU A 207 -25.35 -0.63 6.81
C GLU A 207 -26.39 -1.18 5.80
N LYS A 208 -25.95 -1.55 4.59
CA LYS A 208 -26.84 -2.14 3.57
C LYS A 208 -27.42 -3.47 4.03
N ILE A 209 -26.64 -4.31 4.72
CA ILE A 209 -27.11 -5.54 5.35
C ILE A 209 -28.22 -5.21 6.36
N ALA A 210 -27.98 -4.25 7.26
CA ALA A 210 -28.94 -3.86 8.28
C ALA A 210 -30.25 -3.27 7.72
N LYS A 211 -30.20 -2.68 6.52
CA LYS A 211 -31.38 -2.17 5.79
C LYS A 211 -32.05 -3.19 4.87
N ASN A 212 -31.55 -4.43 4.82
CA ASN A 212 -32.01 -5.48 3.91
C ASN A 212 -31.92 -5.05 2.42
N GLU A 213 -30.83 -4.35 2.06
CA GLU A 213 -30.56 -3.85 0.70
C GLU A 213 -29.58 -4.75 -0.09
N ILE A 214 -29.17 -5.89 0.47
CA ILE A 214 -28.26 -6.84 -0.16
C ILE A 214 -29.06 -7.93 -0.87
N GLU A 215 -28.88 -8.06 -2.18
CA GLU A 215 -29.47 -9.15 -2.95
C GLU A 215 -28.92 -10.52 -2.49
N GLY A 216 -29.82 -11.49 -2.29
CA GLY A 216 -29.44 -12.84 -1.86
C GLY A 216 -29.05 -12.98 -0.38
N LEU A 217 -29.30 -11.96 0.44
CA LEU A 217 -29.25 -12.05 1.91
C LEU A 217 -30.63 -11.69 2.45
N ASP A 218 -31.34 -12.66 3.03
CA ASP A 218 -32.63 -12.41 3.65
C ASP A 218 -32.45 -11.86 5.07
N ASN A 219 -32.78 -10.58 5.26
CA ASN A 219 -32.79 -9.91 6.56
C ASN A 219 -34.15 -9.23 6.84
N GLU A 220 -35.26 -9.95 6.67
CA GLU A 220 -36.60 -9.42 6.98
C GLU A 220 -36.75 -8.87 8.41
N LEU A 221 -35.95 -9.39 9.36
CA LEU A 221 -35.96 -8.96 10.76
C LEU A 221 -35.17 -7.67 11.02
N MET A 222 -34.50 -7.11 10.00
CA MET A 222 -33.68 -5.89 10.09
C MET A 222 -32.63 -5.97 11.20
N LEU A 223 -32.03 -7.15 11.36
CA LEU A 223 -30.92 -7.38 12.27
C LEU A 223 -29.70 -6.59 11.81
N SER A 224 -28.87 -6.16 12.75
CA SER A 224 -27.57 -5.59 12.40
C SER A 224 -26.68 -6.62 11.70
N ALA A 225 -25.70 -6.16 10.92
CA ALA A 225 -24.72 -7.05 10.29
C ALA A 225 -23.96 -7.91 11.33
N ASP A 226 -23.74 -7.39 12.53
CA ASP A 226 -23.14 -8.13 13.65
C ASP A 226 -24.03 -9.26 14.18
N GLU A 227 -25.34 -9.01 14.30
CA GLU A 227 -26.30 -10.03 14.73
C GLU A 227 -26.44 -11.13 13.68
N LEU A 228 -26.58 -10.77 12.40
CA LEU A 228 -26.64 -11.74 11.31
C LEU A 228 -25.36 -12.55 11.18
N LEU A 229 -24.19 -11.89 11.28
CA LEU A 229 -22.92 -12.60 11.25
C LEU A 229 -22.84 -13.61 12.39
N LYS A 230 -23.31 -13.25 13.58
CA LYS A 230 -23.34 -14.16 14.73
C LYS A 230 -24.28 -15.34 14.49
N GLU A 231 -25.46 -15.12 13.91
CA GLU A 231 -26.40 -16.19 13.57
C GLU A 231 -25.84 -17.13 12.51
N GLU A 232 -25.25 -16.58 11.45
CA GLU A 232 -24.62 -17.35 10.36
C GLU A 232 -23.47 -18.21 10.87
N LEU A 233 -22.57 -17.64 11.68
CA LEU A 233 -21.47 -18.39 12.27
C LEU A 233 -21.98 -19.51 13.19
N LEU A 234 -23.02 -19.24 14.00
CA LEU A 234 -23.63 -20.25 14.84
C LEU A 234 -24.30 -21.37 14.01
N MET A 235 -24.95 -21.04 12.89
CA MET A 235 -25.52 -22.04 11.98
C MET A 235 -24.44 -22.92 11.36
N LEU A 236 -23.35 -22.32 10.87
CA LEU A 236 -22.20 -23.05 10.35
C LEU A 236 -21.68 -24.03 11.41
N GLU A 237 -21.48 -23.59 12.65
CA GLU A 237 -20.99 -24.43 13.75
C GLU A 237 -21.95 -25.55 14.16
N THR A 238 -23.27 -25.28 14.19
CA THR A 238 -24.25 -26.20 14.78
C THR A 238 -24.88 -27.17 13.78
N ASP A 239 -24.90 -26.86 12.48
CA ASP A 239 -25.38 -27.78 11.44
C ASP A 239 -24.28 -28.78 11.05
N PRO A 240 -24.41 -30.08 11.39
CA PRO A 240 -23.40 -31.09 11.06
C PRO A 240 -23.18 -31.28 9.56
N THR A 241 -24.12 -30.80 8.72
CA THR A 241 -24.06 -30.90 7.26
C THR A 241 -23.50 -29.65 6.58
N SER A 242 -23.16 -28.62 7.35
CA SER A 242 -22.54 -27.40 6.84
C SER A 242 -21.19 -27.70 6.19
N ASP A 243 -20.81 -26.91 5.18
CA ASP A 243 -19.51 -27.08 4.53
C ASP A 243 -18.33 -26.77 5.46
N TRP A 244 -18.59 -25.95 6.49
CA TRP A 244 -17.69 -25.76 7.62
C TRP A 244 -17.45 -27.05 8.41
N ASN A 245 -18.50 -27.72 8.89
CA ASN A 245 -18.34 -28.92 9.71
C ASN A 245 -17.73 -30.07 8.89
N LYS A 246 -18.11 -30.21 7.61
CA LYS A 246 -17.43 -31.13 6.69
C LYS A 246 -15.94 -30.84 6.57
N TYR A 247 -15.56 -29.56 6.47
CA TYR A 247 -14.17 -29.14 6.40
C TYR A 247 -13.41 -29.43 7.70
N LYS A 248 -13.98 -29.05 8.85
CA LYS A 248 -13.43 -29.29 10.19
C LYS A 248 -13.19 -30.79 10.45
N GLU A 249 -14.11 -31.64 10.03
CA GLU A 249 -14.03 -33.09 10.23
C GLU A 249 -13.17 -33.83 9.18
N GLY A 250 -12.63 -33.12 8.18
CA GLY A 250 -11.82 -33.72 7.11
C GLY A 250 -12.65 -34.60 6.15
N ALA A 251 -13.95 -34.33 6.00
CA ALA A 251 -14.83 -35.07 5.12
C ALA A 251 -14.52 -34.77 3.64
N LEU A 252 -14.27 -35.82 2.84
CA LEU A 252 -13.94 -35.74 1.40
C LEU A 252 -15.06 -35.15 0.52
N GLU A 253 -16.24 -34.87 1.06
CA GLU A 253 -17.47 -34.50 0.34
C GLU A 253 -17.87 -33.01 0.48
N SER A 254 -16.98 -32.12 0.95
CA SER A 254 -17.27 -30.68 0.95
C SER A 254 -17.53 -30.18 -0.48
N SER A 255 -18.65 -29.46 -0.67
CA SER A 255 -19.10 -28.94 -1.98
C SER A 255 -18.26 -27.78 -2.53
N ILE A 256 -17.37 -27.23 -1.71
CA ILE A 256 -16.50 -26.12 -2.11
C ILE A 256 -15.36 -26.68 -2.97
N SER A 257 -15.48 -26.55 -4.29
CA SER A 257 -14.39 -26.85 -5.23
C SER A 257 -13.52 -25.60 -5.42
N ILE A 258 -12.25 -25.66 -5.03
CA ILE A 258 -11.24 -24.66 -5.41
C ILE A 258 -10.16 -25.38 -6.21
N GLU A 259 -9.79 -24.80 -7.34
CA GLU A 259 -8.68 -25.30 -8.15
C GLU A 259 -7.37 -25.18 -7.34
N GLY A 260 -6.71 -26.30 -7.02
CA GLY A 260 -5.47 -26.35 -6.24
C GLY A 260 -5.63 -26.65 -4.73
N PHE A 261 -6.82 -26.99 -4.27
CA PHE A 261 -7.11 -27.31 -2.87
C PHE A 261 -6.35 -28.55 -2.36
N LYS A 262 -5.70 -28.46 -1.19
CA LYS A 262 -5.34 -29.63 -0.38
C LYS A 262 -6.26 -29.62 0.83
N TYR A 263 -7.18 -30.56 0.89
CA TYR A 263 -8.03 -30.79 2.06
C TYR A 263 -7.16 -31.04 3.29
N ILE A 264 -7.65 -30.59 4.44
CA ILE A 264 -7.15 -30.97 5.76
C ILE A 264 -7.03 -32.50 5.79
N VAL A 265 -5.86 -33.02 6.16
CA VAL A 265 -5.59 -34.47 6.12
C VAL A 265 -5.88 -35.14 7.46
N SER A 266 -6.18 -34.36 8.51
CA SER A 266 -6.45 -34.79 9.88
C SER A 266 -7.65 -34.06 10.48
N SER A 267 -8.57 -34.78 11.14
CA SER A 267 -9.70 -34.19 11.87
C SER A 267 -9.32 -33.25 13.02
N THR A 268 -8.03 -33.15 13.37
CA THR A 268 -7.50 -32.24 14.40
C THR A 268 -6.91 -30.95 13.84
N GLU A 269 -6.57 -30.88 12.55
CA GLU A 269 -5.79 -29.77 11.97
C GLU A 269 -6.56 -28.43 11.97
N TYR A 270 -7.89 -28.47 12.11
CA TYR A 270 -8.69 -27.28 12.36
C TYR A 270 -8.62 -26.80 13.83
N GLU A 271 -8.84 -27.70 14.78
CA GLU A 271 -8.75 -27.40 16.22
C GLU A 271 -7.33 -26.95 16.60
N ASP A 272 -6.31 -27.52 15.95
CA ASP A 272 -4.91 -27.11 16.09
C ASP A 272 -4.66 -25.67 15.56
N ALA A 273 -5.49 -25.16 14.65
CA ALA A 273 -5.34 -23.85 14.02
C ALA A 273 -6.21 -22.73 14.64
N TYR A 274 -7.37 -23.08 15.20
CA TYR A 274 -8.40 -22.13 15.66
C TYR A 274 -9.09 -22.53 16.99
N GLY A 275 -8.65 -23.60 17.67
CA GLY A 275 -9.26 -24.05 18.93
C GLY A 275 -10.72 -24.51 18.82
N GLU A 276 -11.37 -24.76 19.96
CA GLU A 276 -12.75 -25.26 20.03
C GLU A 276 -13.81 -24.22 19.61
N ASP A 277 -13.49 -22.92 19.64
CA ASP A 277 -14.45 -21.81 19.42
C ASP A 277 -14.35 -21.14 18.05
N GLY A 278 -13.56 -21.68 17.12
CA GLY A 278 -13.44 -21.19 15.74
C GLY A 278 -12.83 -19.79 15.61
N THR A 279 -12.38 -19.18 16.71
CA THR A 279 -11.61 -17.94 16.66
C THR A 279 -10.16 -18.26 16.33
N ALA A 280 -9.40 -17.37 15.69
CA ALA A 280 -7.94 -17.57 15.65
C ALA A 280 -7.45 -17.61 17.09
N THR A 281 -7.24 -18.81 17.64
CA THR A 281 -6.58 -18.96 18.92
C THR A 281 -5.24 -18.27 18.79
N LYS A 282 -4.85 -17.53 19.84
CA LYS A 282 -3.46 -17.14 20.07
C LYS A 282 -2.62 -18.32 19.61
N TYR A 283 -1.84 -18.13 18.54
CA TYR A 283 -1.23 -19.25 17.86
C TYR A 283 -0.44 -20.05 18.86
N TYR A 284 -0.94 -21.24 19.11
CA TYR A 284 -0.19 -22.24 19.79
C TYR A 284 0.85 -22.68 18.77
N ILE A 285 2.09 -22.23 18.95
CA ILE A 285 3.20 -22.84 18.23
C ILE A 285 3.13 -24.34 18.53
N THR A 286 2.72 -25.14 17.53
CA THR A 286 2.51 -26.57 17.79
C THR A 286 3.83 -27.18 18.27
N PRO A 287 3.80 -28.26 19.06
CA PRO A 287 5.06 -28.77 19.58
C PRO A 287 6.06 -29.15 18.49
N LYS A 288 5.55 -29.79 17.44
CA LYS A 288 6.31 -30.08 16.23
C LYS A 288 6.87 -28.82 15.56
N ARG A 289 6.09 -27.74 15.47
CA ARG A 289 6.54 -26.51 14.79
C ARG A 289 7.58 -25.76 15.61
N LEU A 290 7.45 -25.73 16.93
CA LEU A 290 8.47 -25.16 17.80
C LEU A 290 9.78 -25.95 17.68
N ASP A 291 9.70 -27.28 17.65
CA ASP A 291 10.87 -28.14 17.43
C ASP A 291 11.52 -27.89 16.04
N GLU A 292 10.72 -27.70 14.98
CA GLU A 292 11.26 -27.33 13.66
C GLU A 292 11.95 -25.96 13.66
N ILE A 293 11.39 -24.96 14.36
CA ILE A 293 11.98 -23.62 14.48
C ILE A 293 13.27 -23.68 15.30
N LEU A 294 13.25 -24.37 16.43
CA LEU A 294 14.41 -24.58 17.29
C LEU A 294 15.51 -25.36 16.56
N GLY A 295 15.16 -26.40 15.79
CA GLY A 295 16.09 -27.16 14.96
C GLY A 295 16.74 -26.29 13.88
N ARG A 296 15.97 -25.45 13.18
CA ARG A 296 16.53 -24.48 12.20
C ARG A 296 17.40 -23.41 12.84
N LEU A 297 17.01 -22.93 14.02
CA LEU A 297 17.82 -21.99 14.80
C LEU A 297 19.13 -22.64 15.24
N GLY A 298 19.06 -23.88 15.75
CA GLY A 298 20.21 -24.69 16.13
C GLY A 298 21.13 -24.95 14.95
N GLU A 299 20.59 -25.37 13.80
CA GLU A 299 21.37 -25.53 12.56
C GLU A 299 22.04 -24.22 12.12
N SER A 300 21.31 -23.10 12.14
CA SER A 300 21.84 -21.79 11.73
C SER A 300 22.94 -21.28 12.67
N LEU A 301 22.81 -21.53 13.98
CA LEU A 301 23.78 -21.12 14.99
C LEU A 301 24.85 -22.19 15.29
N SER A 302 24.78 -23.35 14.62
CA SER A 302 25.76 -24.41 14.78
C SER A 302 27.16 -23.95 14.38
N ILE A 303 28.19 -24.56 14.99
CA ILE A 303 29.60 -24.26 14.70
C ILE A 303 29.92 -24.46 13.20
N GLU A 304 29.25 -25.40 12.54
CA GLU A 304 29.45 -25.70 11.12
C GLU A 304 28.97 -24.56 10.21
N ASN A 305 27.83 -23.95 10.52
CA ASN A 305 27.22 -22.90 9.70
C ASN A 305 27.60 -21.48 10.13
N THR A 306 27.89 -21.25 11.42
CA THR A 306 28.32 -19.95 11.95
C THR A 306 29.54 -20.10 12.87
N PRO A 307 30.76 -20.30 12.32
CA PRO A 307 31.99 -20.49 13.10
C PRO A 307 32.34 -19.29 14.01
N GLU A 308 31.92 -18.07 13.63
CA GLU A 308 32.13 -16.85 14.41
C GLU A 308 31.34 -16.86 15.73
N PHE A 309 30.25 -17.62 15.81
CA PHE A 309 29.45 -17.78 17.02
C PHE A 309 30.23 -18.53 18.11
N GLN A 310 31.03 -19.54 17.72
CA GLN A 310 31.94 -20.22 18.65
C GLN A 310 32.98 -19.24 19.21
N GLY A 311 33.53 -18.35 18.37
CA GLY A 311 34.47 -17.33 18.82
C GLY A 311 33.86 -16.32 19.80
N LEU A 312 32.55 -16.01 19.66
CA LEU A 312 31.82 -15.18 20.62
C LEU A 312 31.59 -15.92 21.95
N ILE A 313 31.20 -17.19 21.90
CA ILE A 313 31.04 -18.05 23.08
C ILE A 313 32.37 -18.17 23.84
N ASP A 314 33.45 -18.50 23.15
CA ASP A 314 34.79 -18.64 23.74
C ASP A 314 35.26 -17.32 24.38
N LEU A 315 34.97 -16.18 23.74
CA LEU A 315 35.27 -14.85 24.26
C LEU A 315 34.48 -14.56 25.55
N VAL A 316 33.16 -14.80 25.54
CA VAL A 316 32.28 -14.54 26.69
C VAL A 316 32.62 -15.50 27.85
N SER A 317 32.82 -16.79 27.58
CA SER A 317 33.27 -17.77 28.57
C SER A 317 34.64 -17.40 29.17
N GLY A 318 35.55 -16.85 28.36
CA GLY A 318 36.83 -16.31 28.82
C GLY A 318 36.75 -15.08 29.73
N PHE A 319 35.66 -14.31 29.64
CA PHE A 319 35.41 -13.15 30.52
C PHE A 319 34.76 -13.53 31.86
N ILE A 320 34.04 -14.65 31.92
CA ILE A 320 33.19 -15.03 33.05
C ILE A 320 34.01 -15.68 34.19
N GLY A 321 35.15 -16.31 33.90
CA GLY A 321 36.07 -16.86 34.91
C GLY A 321 35.49 -18.03 35.75
N GLU A 322 36.36 -18.76 36.46
CA GLU A 322 35.95 -19.80 37.41
C GLU A 322 35.31 -19.16 38.67
N GLY A 323 34.01 -18.90 38.60
CA GLY A 323 33.20 -18.45 39.74
C GLY A 323 32.39 -19.58 40.39
N GLU A 324 31.76 -19.31 41.53
CA GLU A 324 30.73 -20.18 42.15
C GLU A 324 29.32 -19.59 41.93
N GLY A 325 28.29 -20.44 41.85
CA GLY A 325 26.89 -20.01 41.71
C GLY A 325 26.51 -19.58 40.28
N LEU A 326 25.74 -18.49 40.14
CA LEU A 326 25.18 -18.00 38.86
C LEU A 326 26.23 -17.81 37.76
N VAL A 327 27.44 -17.40 38.12
CA VAL A 327 28.56 -17.17 37.19
C VAL A 327 29.08 -18.50 36.62
N ALA A 328 29.16 -19.55 37.45
CA ALA A 328 29.53 -20.90 37.04
C ALA A 328 28.47 -21.50 36.11
N ALA A 329 27.20 -21.33 36.47
CA ALA A 329 26.06 -21.79 35.70
C ALA A 329 26.03 -21.14 34.30
N ILE A 330 26.24 -19.83 34.20
CA ILE A 330 26.32 -19.14 32.89
C ILE A 330 27.54 -19.62 32.08
N GLY A 331 28.69 -19.86 32.72
CA GLY A 331 29.87 -20.40 32.04
C GLY A 331 29.64 -21.80 31.47
N GLN A 332 28.95 -22.67 32.21
CA GLN A 332 28.60 -24.03 31.78
C GLN A 332 27.56 -24.02 30.65
N ILE A 333 26.50 -23.18 30.77
CA ILE A 333 25.51 -22.95 29.69
C ILE A 333 26.19 -22.57 28.37
N LEU A 334 27.14 -21.65 28.43
CA LEU A 334 27.83 -21.17 27.24
C LEU A 334 28.76 -22.23 26.66
N ALA A 335 29.37 -23.09 27.49
CA ALA A 335 30.22 -24.18 27.05
C ALA A 335 29.44 -25.33 26.36
N ASP A 336 28.23 -25.62 26.83
CA ASP A 336 27.39 -26.70 26.28
C ASP A 336 26.47 -26.23 25.13
N LEU A 337 26.25 -24.92 25.02
CA LEU A 337 25.43 -24.30 23.96
C LEU A 337 25.78 -24.79 22.55
N PRO A 338 27.07 -24.89 22.15
CA PRO A 338 27.44 -25.34 20.81
C PRO A 338 27.08 -26.80 20.52
N GLU A 339 27.10 -27.68 21.52
CA GLU A 339 26.68 -29.08 21.36
C GLU A 339 25.14 -29.19 21.28
N MET A 340 24.41 -28.29 21.93
CA MET A 340 22.95 -28.22 21.86
C MET A 340 22.42 -27.59 20.58
N LEU A 341 23.12 -26.59 20.02
CA LEU A 341 22.71 -25.85 18.83
C LEU A 341 23.04 -26.64 17.56
N ASN A 342 22.17 -27.61 17.27
CA ASN A 342 22.20 -28.41 16.05
C ASN A 342 20.79 -28.61 15.49
N ALA A 343 20.70 -29.25 14.31
CA ALA A 343 19.43 -29.50 13.62
C ALA A 343 18.43 -30.35 14.42
N ASP A 344 18.91 -31.10 15.43
CA ASP A 344 18.07 -31.94 16.29
C ASP A 344 17.64 -31.21 17.58
N LEU A 345 17.82 -29.89 17.70
CA LEU A 345 17.37 -29.13 18.87
C LEU A 345 15.83 -29.13 18.95
N THR A 346 15.31 -29.63 20.08
CA THR A 346 13.87 -29.66 20.39
C THR A 346 13.59 -28.92 21.69
N LEU A 347 12.34 -28.53 21.93
CA LEU A 347 11.95 -27.92 23.21
C LEU A 347 12.22 -28.89 24.37
N GLN A 348 11.96 -30.19 24.18
CA GLN A 348 12.22 -31.18 25.24
C GLN A 348 13.71 -31.21 25.62
N LYS A 349 14.63 -31.19 24.64
CA LYS A 349 16.08 -31.14 24.94
C LYS A 349 16.47 -29.87 25.67
N LEU A 350 15.87 -28.73 25.32
CA LEU A 350 16.11 -27.46 26.00
C LEU A 350 15.60 -27.50 27.45
N VAL A 351 14.39 -28.02 27.67
CA VAL A 351 13.80 -28.19 29.01
C VAL A 351 14.61 -29.17 29.86
N ASP A 352 15.01 -30.31 29.28
CA ASP A 352 15.84 -31.31 29.96
C ASP A 352 17.18 -30.71 30.38
N TYR A 353 17.82 -29.95 29.49
CA TYR A 353 19.07 -29.25 29.80
C TYR A 353 18.90 -28.26 30.95
N ILE A 354 17.90 -27.38 30.87
CA ILE A 354 17.64 -26.36 31.90
C ILE A 354 17.37 -26.99 33.27
N ASN A 355 16.68 -28.13 33.30
CA ASN A 355 16.41 -28.86 34.54
C ASN A 355 17.63 -29.63 35.05
N ASN A 356 18.38 -30.32 34.18
CA ASN A 356 19.56 -31.10 34.56
C ASN A 356 20.67 -30.23 35.16
N GLU A 357 20.81 -29.00 34.64
CA GLU A 357 21.75 -28.00 35.14
C GLU A 357 21.18 -27.19 36.33
N ASN A 358 20.00 -27.55 36.86
CA ASN A 358 19.27 -26.86 37.93
C ASN A 358 19.00 -25.38 37.68
N LEU A 359 19.11 -24.91 36.44
CA LEU A 359 18.96 -23.50 36.06
C LEU A 359 17.54 -22.99 36.31
N TRP A 360 16.55 -23.87 36.15
CA TRP A 360 15.17 -23.53 36.47
C TRP A 360 15.03 -23.16 37.95
N SER A 361 15.38 -24.09 38.84
CA SER A 361 15.18 -23.95 40.28
C SER A 361 16.09 -22.90 40.91
N ASP A 362 17.36 -22.84 40.49
CA ASP A 362 18.36 -21.98 41.14
C ASP A 362 18.39 -20.55 40.58
N THR A 363 17.94 -20.36 39.33
CA THR A 363 18.10 -19.08 38.62
C THR A 363 16.80 -18.53 38.06
N LEU A 364 16.12 -19.25 37.16
CA LEU A 364 15.02 -18.69 36.37
C LEU A 364 13.75 -18.52 37.20
N LYS A 365 13.33 -19.53 37.95
CA LYS A 365 12.12 -19.47 38.79
C LYS A 365 12.17 -18.33 39.82
N PRO A 366 13.27 -18.12 40.59
CA PRO A 366 13.40 -16.98 41.50
C PRO A 366 13.25 -15.61 40.84
N LEU A 367 13.57 -15.49 39.54
CA LEU A 367 13.45 -14.23 38.79
C LEU A 367 12.02 -13.98 38.29
N LEU A 368 11.26 -15.04 38.02
CA LEU A 368 9.91 -14.96 37.44
C LEU A 368 8.81 -14.74 38.50
N GLY A 369 9.09 -15.03 39.77
CA GLY A 369 8.10 -14.92 40.85
C GLY A 369 7.13 -16.10 40.88
N GLU A 370 5.93 -15.89 41.42
CA GLU A 370 4.89 -16.93 41.53
C GLU A 370 4.03 -17.05 40.26
N GLU A 371 3.95 -15.99 39.46
CA GLU A 371 3.14 -15.92 38.24
C GLU A 371 3.87 -15.10 37.17
N VAL A 372 3.85 -15.55 35.91
CA VAL A 372 4.36 -14.80 34.77
C VAL A 372 3.41 -14.89 33.59
N LEU A 373 3.06 -13.72 33.02
CA LEU A 373 2.12 -13.60 31.90
C LEU A 373 0.76 -14.29 32.14
N GLY A 374 0.24 -14.27 33.38
CA GLY A 374 -1.05 -14.92 33.70
C GLY A 374 -0.97 -16.43 33.92
N VAL A 375 0.24 -17.00 34.06
CA VAL A 375 0.48 -18.43 34.22
C VAL A 375 1.27 -18.67 35.50
N ASP A 376 0.78 -19.57 36.36
CA ASP A 376 1.45 -19.99 37.59
C ASP A 376 2.79 -20.66 37.27
N VAL A 377 3.85 -20.22 37.94
CA VAL A 377 5.21 -20.74 37.71
C VAL A 377 5.37 -22.12 38.35
N GLU A 378 5.63 -23.14 37.51
CA GLU A 378 5.78 -24.53 37.96
C GLU A 378 7.11 -24.76 38.73
N ASP A 379 7.10 -25.73 39.65
CA ASP A 379 8.29 -26.09 40.45
C ASP A 379 9.45 -26.63 39.61
N THR A 380 9.13 -27.26 38.49
CA THR A 380 10.05 -27.79 37.48
C THR A 380 9.68 -27.21 36.14
N LEU A 381 10.66 -26.89 35.29
CA LEU A 381 10.36 -26.45 33.94
C LEU A 381 9.78 -27.63 33.17
N THR A 382 8.59 -27.47 32.62
CA THR A 382 7.98 -28.47 31.74
C THR A 382 7.78 -27.88 30.36
N THR A 383 7.72 -28.75 29.34
CA THR A 383 7.35 -28.34 27.99
C THR A 383 5.95 -27.72 27.99
N ASP A 384 5.01 -28.29 28.75
CA ASP A 384 3.65 -27.77 28.96
C ASP A 384 3.63 -26.33 29.52
N PHE A 385 4.45 -26.05 30.54
CA PHE A 385 4.60 -24.69 31.06
C PHE A 385 5.13 -23.71 30.02
N VAL A 386 6.16 -24.08 29.24
CA VAL A 386 6.68 -23.23 28.17
C VAL A 386 5.61 -22.97 27.12
N TYR A 387 4.81 -23.98 26.75
CA TYR A 387 3.70 -23.76 25.84
C TYR A 387 2.60 -22.87 26.43
N LYS A 388 2.27 -22.97 27.73
CA LYS A 388 1.33 -22.05 28.38
C LYS A 388 1.82 -20.60 28.33
N LEU A 389 3.13 -20.37 28.47
CA LEU A 389 3.73 -19.03 28.31
C LEU A 389 3.68 -18.53 26.87
N LEU A 390 4.08 -19.37 25.92
CA LEU A 390 4.08 -19.03 24.49
C LEU A 390 2.66 -18.81 23.95
N ALA A 391 1.67 -19.52 24.49
CA ALA A 391 0.27 -19.35 24.14
C ALA A 391 -0.22 -17.92 24.39
N ASN A 392 0.44 -17.12 25.24
CA ASN A 392 0.08 -15.72 25.47
C ASN A 392 0.89 -14.72 24.62
N LEU A 393 1.84 -15.18 23.81
CA LEU A 393 2.82 -14.34 23.11
C LEU A 393 2.71 -14.35 21.58
N SER A 394 2.06 -15.33 20.97
CA SER A 394 1.90 -15.43 19.52
C SER A 394 0.44 -15.32 19.11
N TYR A 395 0.12 -14.37 18.21
CA TYR A 395 -1.11 -14.36 17.42
C TYR A 395 -0.71 -14.55 15.96
N TYR A 396 -0.92 -15.73 15.41
CA TYR A 396 -0.71 -16.02 14.00
C TYR A 396 -2.02 -16.57 13.44
N GLN A 397 -2.11 -16.73 12.13
CA GLN A 397 -3.26 -17.34 11.45
C GLN A 397 -2.74 -18.47 10.58
N SER A 398 -3.37 -19.67 10.62
CA SER A 398 -2.90 -20.83 9.82
C SER A 398 -2.66 -20.37 8.40
N SER A 399 -1.52 -20.67 7.80
CA SER A 399 -1.29 -20.30 6.40
C SER A 399 -2.05 -21.19 5.43
N THR A 400 -2.52 -22.35 5.90
CA THR A 400 -3.18 -23.37 5.08
C THR A 400 -4.60 -23.68 5.51
N THR A 401 -4.99 -23.39 6.75
CA THR A 401 -6.34 -23.64 7.26
C THR A 401 -7.23 -22.41 7.02
N TYR A 402 -8.39 -22.60 6.41
CA TYR A 402 -9.35 -21.52 6.11
C TYR A 402 -10.14 -21.11 7.37
N PRO A 403 -10.40 -19.82 7.60
CA PRO A 403 -11.21 -19.37 8.73
C PRO A 403 -12.69 -19.70 8.53
N ILE A 404 -13.47 -19.84 9.61
CA ILE A 404 -14.92 -20.13 9.53
C ILE A 404 -15.70 -19.17 8.61
N MET A 405 -15.34 -17.89 8.63
CA MET A 405 -15.97 -16.86 7.78
C MET A 405 -15.76 -17.09 6.27
N TYR A 406 -14.80 -17.92 5.88
CA TYR A 406 -14.63 -18.36 4.49
C TYR A 406 -15.86 -19.13 3.97
N PHE A 407 -16.52 -19.88 4.86
CA PHE A 407 -17.64 -20.77 4.56
C PHE A 407 -19.02 -20.08 4.54
N ILE A 408 -19.07 -18.78 4.84
CA ILE A 408 -20.30 -17.98 4.68
C ILE A 408 -20.70 -18.00 3.20
N GLU A 409 -21.95 -18.33 2.87
CA GLU A 409 -22.36 -18.42 1.47
C GLU A 409 -22.57 -17.03 0.85
N ASN A 410 -23.18 -16.11 1.59
CA ASN A 410 -23.44 -14.76 1.09
C ASN A 410 -22.15 -13.92 1.05
N GLN A 411 -21.79 -13.42 -0.14
CA GLN A 411 -20.54 -12.68 -0.34
C GLN A 411 -20.48 -11.37 0.45
N ALA A 412 -21.58 -10.64 0.61
CA ALA A 412 -21.58 -9.37 1.35
C ALA A 412 -21.36 -9.59 2.85
N LEU A 413 -22.01 -10.60 3.43
CA LEU A 413 -21.81 -10.98 4.83
C LEU A 413 -20.39 -11.52 5.07
N LYS A 414 -19.84 -12.25 4.09
CA LYS A 414 -18.45 -12.69 4.08
C LYS A 414 -17.49 -11.51 4.06
N ASP A 415 -17.65 -10.57 3.14
CA ASP A 415 -16.81 -9.37 3.02
C ASP A 415 -16.85 -8.55 4.32
N TYR A 416 -18.04 -8.38 4.90
CA TYR A 416 -18.22 -7.76 6.22
C TYR A 416 -17.44 -8.51 7.32
N ALA A 417 -17.50 -9.85 7.35
CA ALA A 417 -16.79 -10.66 8.32
C ALA A 417 -15.26 -10.51 8.22
N TYR A 418 -14.71 -10.54 6.99
CA TYR A 418 -13.29 -10.28 6.75
C TYR A 418 -12.90 -8.87 7.16
N ALA A 419 -13.71 -7.87 6.82
CA ALA A 419 -13.47 -6.48 7.17
C ALA A 419 -13.43 -6.27 8.68
N LYS A 420 -14.40 -6.84 9.40
CA LYS A 420 -14.44 -6.85 10.87
C LYS A 420 -13.20 -7.52 11.45
N TYR A 421 -12.83 -8.70 10.93
CA TYR A 421 -11.64 -9.42 11.35
C TYR A 421 -10.36 -8.58 11.16
N TYR A 422 -10.15 -8.01 9.98
CA TYR A 422 -8.94 -7.25 9.69
C TYR A 422 -8.89 -5.92 10.42
N GLY A 423 -10.01 -5.20 10.46
CA GLY A 423 -10.06 -3.89 11.08
C GLY A 423 -10.02 -3.93 12.60
N GLN A 424 -10.45 -5.02 13.25
CA GLN A 424 -10.46 -5.15 14.72
C GLN A 424 -9.37 -6.09 15.27
N LYS A 425 -9.18 -7.28 14.70
CA LYS A 425 -8.27 -8.31 15.25
C LYS A 425 -6.88 -8.25 14.61
N HIS A 426 -6.77 -8.29 13.28
CA HIS A 426 -5.47 -8.27 12.60
C HIS A 426 -4.77 -6.92 12.76
N GLY A 427 -5.52 -5.82 12.61
CA GLY A 427 -5.00 -4.46 12.81
C GLY A 427 -4.40 -4.24 14.20
N ALA A 428 -4.95 -4.86 15.24
CA ALA A 428 -4.36 -4.80 16.59
C ALA A 428 -2.99 -5.49 16.69
N ILE A 429 -2.75 -6.55 15.89
CA ILE A 429 -1.54 -7.37 15.93
C ILE A 429 -0.37 -6.70 15.19
N VAL A 430 -0.65 -6.02 14.08
CA VAL A 430 0.36 -5.30 13.28
C VAL A 430 0.51 -3.81 13.65
N GLY A 431 -0.30 -3.33 14.60
CA GLY A 431 -0.30 -1.94 15.05
C GLY A 431 -1.03 -0.98 14.10
N SER A 432 -1.97 -1.46 13.30
CA SER A 432 -2.81 -0.69 12.37
C SER A 432 -4.29 -1.01 12.62
N LEU A 433 -4.80 -0.74 13.83
CA LEU A 433 -6.21 -0.97 14.15
C LEU A 433 -7.09 -0.02 13.31
N LEU A 434 -8.08 -0.53 12.58
CA LEU A 434 -8.88 0.30 11.65
C LEU A 434 -10.28 0.59 12.19
N ILE A 435 -10.83 -0.36 12.93
CA ILE A 435 -12.19 -0.30 13.47
C ILE A 435 -12.06 -0.34 15.00
N PRO A 436 -12.63 0.63 15.73
CA PRO A 436 -12.62 0.60 17.19
C PRO A 436 -13.36 -0.63 17.71
N ASN A 437 -12.88 -1.18 18.82
CA ASN A 437 -13.52 -2.35 19.42
C ASN A 437 -14.72 -1.88 20.26
N SER A 438 -15.87 -2.54 20.18
CA SER A 438 -17.13 -2.01 20.75
C SER A 438 -17.40 -2.38 22.21
N ALA A 439 -16.41 -2.85 22.99
CA ALA A 439 -16.67 -3.25 24.38
C ALA A 439 -16.93 -2.03 25.30
N PRO A 440 -18.01 -1.99 26.11
CA PRO A 440 -18.52 -0.74 26.71
C PRO A 440 -17.71 -0.10 27.84
N SER A 441 -16.56 -0.66 28.25
CA SER A 441 -15.96 -0.35 29.56
C SER A 441 -14.52 0.17 29.57
N ASP A 442 -13.84 0.23 28.43
CA ASP A 442 -12.43 0.66 28.37
C ASP A 442 -12.26 1.89 27.45
N ALA A 443 -11.70 2.96 28.01
CA ALA A 443 -11.48 4.23 27.31
C ALA A 443 -10.53 4.07 26.11
N ASN A 444 -9.69 3.04 26.08
CA ASN A 444 -8.77 2.77 24.96
C ASN A 444 -9.47 2.16 23.74
N LEU A 445 -10.76 1.79 23.82
CA LEU A 445 -11.48 1.13 22.74
C LEU A 445 -12.08 2.08 21.70
N GLN A 446 -11.93 3.39 21.89
CA GLN A 446 -12.34 4.43 20.92
C GLN A 446 -11.18 4.89 20.00
N TYR A 447 -10.08 4.16 19.95
CA TYR A 447 -8.88 4.56 19.21
C TYR A 447 -8.61 3.61 18.03
N VAL A 448 -7.89 4.11 17.04
CA VAL A 448 -7.43 3.43 15.81
C VAL A 448 -5.93 3.71 15.59
N GLY A 449 -5.31 3.02 14.65
CA GLY A 449 -3.90 3.11 14.32
C GLY A 449 -3.00 2.35 15.29
N LYS A 450 -1.86 2.95 15.64
CA LYS A 450 -0.81 2.29 16.44
C LYS A 450 -1.14 2.29 17.93
N ILE A 451 -1.77 1.21 18.37
CA ILE A 451 -2.04 0.93 19.79
C ILE A 451 -0.98 -0.04 20.33
N THR A 452 -0.28 0.40 21.37
CA THR A 452 0.83 -0.30 22.03
C THR A 452 0.80 0.05 23.53
N LEU A 453 1.71 -0.52 24.34
CA LEU A 453 1.81 -0.14 25.76
C LEU A 453 2.15 1.35 25.97
N ASP A 454 2.84 1.97 25.01
CA ASP A 454 3.34 3.34 25.05
C ASP A 454 2.58 4.32 24.13
N SER A 455 1.75 3.83 23.21
CA SER A 455 0.91 4.65 22.33
C SER A 455 -0.55 4.21 22.38
N LYS A 456 -1.45 5.18 22.56
CA LYS A 456 -2.91 4.95 22.54
C LYS A 456 -3.54 4.99 21.14
N GLY A 457 -2.75 5.29 20.10
CA GLY A 457 -3.28 5.51 18.75
C GLY A 457 -3.99 6.86 18.58
N SER A 458 -4.73 6.99 17.48
CA SER A 458 -5.54 8.16 17.13
C SER A 458 -6.98 7.95 17.54
N LEU A 459 -7.71 9.01 17.89
CA LEU A 459 -9.15 8.89 18.15
C LEU A 459 -9.87 8.39 16.88
N ALA A 460 -10.73 7.39 17.03
CA ALA A 460 -11.51 6.85 15.93
C ALA A 460 -12.45 7.94 15.37
N PRO A 461 -12.50 8.13 14.04
CA PRO A 461 -13.52 8.97 13.42
C PRO A 461 -14.91 8.41 13.68
N THR A 462 -15.92 9.27 13.57
CA THR A 462 -17.31 8.78 13.56
C THR A 462 -17.59 7.99 12.30
N GLU A 463 -18.58 7.08 12.34
CA GLU A 463 -19.02 6.33 11.17
C GLU A 463 -19.37 7.24 9.98
N ASP A 464 -20.10 8.34 10.23
CA ASP A 464 -20.44 9.33 9.21
C ASP A 464 -19.20 9.98 8.58
N GLN A 465 -18.17 10.26 9.38
CA GLN A 465 -16.90 10.80 8.87
C GLN A 465 -16.21 9.79 7.96
N VAL A 466 -16.12 8.51 8.38
CA VAL A 466 -15.51 7.46 7.55
C VAL A 466 -16.25 7.31 6.23
N LYS A 467 -17.58 7.25 6.24
CA LYS A 467 -18.40 7.15 5.03
C LYS A 467 -18.20 8.35 4.10
N TYR A 468 -18.16 9.56 4.64
CA TYR A 468 -17.88 10.76 3.87
C TYR A 468 -16.50 10.71 3.19
N GLU A 469 -15.46 10.31 3.93
CA GLU A 469 -14.10 10.18 3.41
C GLU A 469 -14.02 9.11 2.31
N LEU A 470 -14.69 7.96 2.48
CA LEU A 470 -14.78 6.91 1.46
C LEU A 470 -15.45 7.41 0.16
N ILE A 471 -16.60 8.10 0.28
CA ILE A 471 -17.30 8.70 -0.86
C ILE A 471 -16.40 9.73 -1.56
N TYR A 472 -15.66 10.54 -0.80
CA TYR A 472 -14.73 11.51 -1.36
C TYR A 472 -13.63 10.82 -2.20
N PHE A 473 -13.00 9.76 -1.67
CA PHE A 473 -11.98 9.02 -2.41
C PHE A 473 -12.53 8.37 -3.69
N ASP A 474 -13.71 7.74 -3.62
CA ASP A 474 -14.35 7.12 -4.78
C ASP A 474 -14.68 8.14 -5.86
N ASN A 475 -15.17 9.31 -5.46
CA ASN A 475 -15.43 10.42 -6.37
C ASN A 475 -14.12 10.92 -7.01
N TYR A 476 -13.06 11.12 -6.22
CA TYR A 476 -11.75 11.51 -6.74
C TYR A 476 -11.20 10.49 -7.76
N ASP A 477 -11.40 9.19 -7.52
CA ASP A 477 -10.97 8.14 -8.44
C ASP A 477 -11.71 8.20 -9.78
N LYS A 478 -13.02 8.48 -9.75
CA LYS A 478 -13.86 8.55 -10.96
C LYS A 478 -13.47 9.71 -11.88
N PHE A 479 -13.16 10.89 -11.33
CA PHE A 479 -12.88 12.07 -12.16
C PHE A 479 -11.48 12.67 -11.96
N GLY A 480 -10.98 12.75 -10.72
CA GLY A 480 -9.76 13.46 -10.36
C GLY A 480 -8.51 12.89 -11.04
N LYS A 481 -8.32 11.57 -10.98
CA LYS A 481 -7.18 10.86 -11.58
C LYS A 481 -6.99 11.16 -13.08
N THR A 482 -8.07 11.45 -13.81
CA THR A 482 -8.02 11.73 -15.26
C THR A 482 -8.13 13.21 -15.59
N LEU A 483 -8.97 13.96 -14.88
CA LEU A 483 -9.30 15.34 -15.22
C LEU A 483 -8.24 16.33 -14.74
N TYR A 484 -7.70 16.15 -13.53
CA TYR A 484 -6.71 17.06 -12.96
C TYR A 484 -5.40 17.17 -13.76
N PRO A 485 -4.81 16.08 -14.28
CA PRO A 485 -3.69 16.18 -15.20
C PRO A 485 -3.99 17.06 -16.43
N LEU A 486 -5.19 16.93 -16.98
CA LEU A 486 -5.63 17.70 -18.15
C LEU A 486 -5.80 19.19 -17.80
N LEU A 487 -6.36 19.50 -16.63
CA LEU A 487 -6.52 20.86 -16.13
C LEU A 487 -5.18 21.53 -15.82
N ILE A 488 -4.18 20.79 -15.34
CA ILE A 488 -2.80 21.28 -15.20
C ILE A 488 -2.28 21.71 -16.58
N ALA A 489 -2.26 20.81 -17.55
CA ALA A 489 -1.75 21.11 -18.89
C ALA A 489 -2.48 22.32 -19.50
N ARG A 490 -3.81 22.33 -19.42
CA ARG A 490 -4.66 23.45 -19.84
C ARG A 490 -4.23 24.76 -19.21
N SER A 491 -4.08 24.80 -17.89
CA SER A 491 -3.78 26.03 -17.14
C SER A 491 -2.44 26.66 -17.56
N TYR A 492 -1.41 25.84 -17.81
CA TYR A 492 -0.10 26.31 -18.25
C TYR A 492 -0.11 26.73 -19.72
N ILE A 493 -0.83 26.03 -20.60
CA ILE A 493 -1.03 26.44 -22.00
C ILE A 493 -1.76 27.79 -22.04
N LEU A 494 -2.77 28.01 -21.20
CA LEU A 494 -3.46 29.29 -21.09
C LEU A 494 -2.54 30.42 -20.60
N LYS A 495 -1.79 30.18 -19.52
CA LYS A 495 -0.92 31.20 -18.90
C LYS A 495 0.29 31.55 -19.75
N PHE A 496 0.90 30.57 -20.41
CA PHE A 496 2.21 30.72 -21.07
C PHE A 496 2.20 30.45 -22.58
N GLY A 497 1.10 29.98 -23.16
CA GLY A 497 1.01 29.65 -24.58
C GLY A 497 1.27 30.85 -25.48
N ALA A 498 0.70 32.01 -25.17
CA ALA A 498 0.94 33.24 -25.92
C ALA A 498 2.43 33.64 -25.90
N LEU A 499 3.07 33.57 -24.72
CA LEU A 499 4.51 33.81 -24.58
C LEU A 499 5.31 32.81 -25.45
N ALA A 500 4.95 31.53 -25.38
CA ALA A 500 5.62 30.49 -26.17
C ALA A 500 5.52 30.76 -27.68
N PHE A 501 4.34 31.15 -28.15
CA PHE A 501 4.10 31.58 -29.53
C PHE A 501 4.96 32.79 -29.91
N PHE A 502 4.94 33.87 -29.12
CA PHE A 502 5.70 35.08 -29.41
C PHE A 502 7.21 34.81 -29.44
N CYS A 503 7.73 34.05 -28.48
CA CYS A 503 9.13 33.65 -28.41
C CYS A 503 9.53 32.78 -29.62
N LEU A 504 8.66 31.87 -30.07
CA LEU A 504 8.89 31.10 -31.30
C LEU A 504 8.97 32.03 -32.53
N MET A 505 8.04 32.97 -32.68
CA MET A 505 8.04 33.93 -33.79
C MET A 505 9.26 34.87 -33.75
N LEU A 506 9.70 35.26 -32.54
CA LEU A 506 10.90 36.05 -32.32
C LEU A 506 12.16 35.28 -32.79
N SER A 507 12.23 33.97 -32.53
CA SER A 507 13.30 33.12 -33.05
C SER A 507 13.34 33.11 -34.59
N TYR A 508 12.19 33.06 -35.25
CA TYR A 508 12.09 33.21 -36.71
C TYR A 508 12.54 34.59 -37.19
N ALA A 509 12.16 35.66 -36.49
CA ALA A 509 12.58 37.02 -36.82
C ALA A 509 14.11 37.19 -36.72
N PHE A 510 14.73 36.68 -35.65
CA PHE A 510 16.19 36.69 -35.51
C PHE A 510 16.89 35.84 -36.56
N THR A 511 16.31 34.70 -36.95
CA THR A 511 16.81 33.89 -38.07
C THR A 511 16.91 34.74 -39.35
N GLN A 512 15.83 35.43 -39.72
CA GLN A 512 15.82 36.32 -40.89
C GLN A 512 16.83 37.45 -40.78
N LEU A 513 16.99 38.04 -39.60
CA LEU A 513 17.92 39.14 -39.36
C LEU A 513 19.39 38.68 -39.48
N ILE A 514 19.71 37.48 -38.96
CA ILE A 514 21.02 36.84 -39.12
C ILE A 514 21.32 36.63 -40.60
N ASP A 515 20.37 36.04 -41.34
CA ASP A 515 20.51 35.75 -42.76
C ASP A 515 20.72 37.02 -43.61
N ASN A 516 19.95 38.07 -43.35
CA ASN A 516 20.08 39.35 -44.04
C ASN A 516 21.44 40.01 -43.77
N ASN A 517 21.97 39.87 -42.56
CA ASN A 517 23.32 40.34 -42.25
C ASN A 517 24.42 39.46 -42.88
N PHE A 518 24.20 38.15 -43.02
CA PHE A 518 25.10 37.27 -43.76
C PHE A 518 25.16 37.60 -45.26
N LYS A 519 24.04 37.95 -45.90
CA LYS A 519 24.03 38.41 -47.29
C LYS A 519 24.93 39.64 -47.50
N LYS A 520 24.94 40.57 -46.54
CA LYS A 520 25.81 41.77 -46.55
C LYS A 520 27.30 41.47 -46.32
N LEU A 521 27.64 40.24 -45.90
CA LEU A 521 29.03 39.79 -45.72
C LEU A 521 29.54 38.98 -46.91
N ARG A 522 28.67 38.51 -47.82
CA ARG A 522 29.13 37.88 -49.06
C ARG A 522 29.69 38.96 -49.98
N PRO A 523 30.86 38.76 -50.61
CA PRO A 523 31.29 39.64 -51.68
C PRO A 523 30.21 39.65 -52.76
N ILE A 524 29.94 40.82 -53.35
CA ILE A 524 29.16 40.93 -54.57
C ILE A 524 30.04 40.30 -55.65
N GLU A 525 29.92 39.00 -55.87
CA GLU A 525 30.41 38.37 -57.09
C GLU A 525 29.22 38.28 -58.05
N GLU A 526 29.42 38.98 -59.18
CA GLU A 526 28.68 38.97 -60.45
C GLU A 526 27.43 39.86 -60.55
N ALA A 527 27.71 41.10 -61.00
CA ALA A 527 26.87 41.88 -61.90
C ALA A 527 27.09 41.41 -63.35
#